data_AF-A0A842TCX0-F1
#
_entry.id   AF-A0A842TCX0-F1
#
_cell.length_a   1.000
_cell.length_b   1.000
_cell.length_c   1.000
_cell.angle_alpha   90.00
_cell.angle_beta   90.00
_cell.angle_gamma   90.00
#
_symmetry.space_group_name_H-M   'P 1'
#
loop_
_entity.id
_entity.type
_entity.pdbx_description
1 polymer ?
#
loop_
_entity_poly.entity_id
_entity_poly.type
_entity_poly.pdbx_seq_one_letter_code
_entity_poly.pdbx_strand_id
1 'polypeptide(L)'
;MEEIIDILNNNQKIKFEYYNRDFLLKRIKYRMISLDIESLDNYINYLKKNKKENRRFMEDFTIKYTYFFRNYEIYNRLEKYIENLQMKKKDILFIWSCACATGEEPYSIAMFLDRCNKNIINFPKYKIIASDINENAIEKAKMGEYSEYSLHETPSIYKEIYFTRTAKTPSGFKYRIKDEIIDKVEFICEDNTLGHGKNYIYDIIFCRNLLLYINKESRKRVLNILNSKLKRNGLLVLGKTEKIEKIDPHFKPLDSTNRFYIKLGNYSKGSSNREINTNFDFNKYQKLVSKKTKQRKKKDRKRSTNEPKSVLNNVEKTKYCRNLKNLSKPKRIEIKRTPEKHNKKKNDVNPPVDKYITENKIGDNSDVNQEDSSNYNNIEDKLEYTLEKSEKKLELIDNYERFLEKNLKNLIF
;
A
#
# COMPACT_ATOMS: atom_id res chain seq x y z
N MET A 1 -26.77 -9.67 -11.17
CA MET A 1 -25.42 -9.71 -10.57
C MET A 1 -24.64 -10.90 -11.09
N GLU A 2 -25.13 -12.13 -10.92
CA GLU A 2 -24.43 -13.34 -11.38
C GLU A 2 -24.08 -13.29 -12.88
N GLU A 3 -24.98 -12.83 -13.76
CA GLU A 3 -24.67 -12.61 -15.19
C GLU A 3 -23.45 -11.67 -15.43
N ILE A 4 -23.25 -10.65 -14.60
CA ILE A 4 -22.06 -9.77 -14.68
C ILE A 4 -20.81 -10.56 -14.26
N ILE A 5 -20.91 -11.41 -13.23
CA ILE A 5 -19.84 -12.32 -12.82
C ILE A 5 -19.49 -13.28 -13.96
N ASP A 6 -20.48 -13.85 -14.66
CA ASP A 6 -20.27 -14.78 -15.77
C ASP A 6 -19.60 -14.10 -16.97
N ILE A 7 -20.02 -12.88 -17.32
CA ILE A 7 -19.40 -12.08 -18.41
C ILE A 7 -17.94 -11.70 -18.07
N LEU A 8 -17.64 -11.41 -16.80
CA LEU A 8 -16.27 -11.11 -16.34
C LEU A 8 -15.40 -12.36 -16.23
N ASN A 9 -15.95 -13.47 -15.70
CA ASN A 9 -15.26 -14.77 -15.54
C ASN A 9 -14.79 -15.33 -16.89
N ASN A 10 -15.59 -15.18 -17.95
CA ASN A 10 -15.42 -15.86 -19.25
C ASN A 10 -14.07 -15.67 -19.97
N ASN A 11 -13.18 -14.80 -19.49
CA ASN A 11 -11.82 -14.63 -20.05
C ASN A 11 -10.73 -14.41 -18.96
N GLN A 12 -10.98 -14.72 -17.67
CA GLN A 12 -10.12 -14.24 -16.58
C GLN A 12 -9.58 -15.34 -15.66
N LYS A 13 -8.35 -15.12 -15.15
CA LYS A 13 -7.65 -16.01 -14.18
C LYS A 13 -8.12 -15.78 -12.74
N ILE A 14 -9.39 -15.48 -12.54
CA ILE A 14 -9.93 -14.82 -11.35
C ILE A 14 -11.25 -15.47 -10.97
N LYS A 15 -11.51 -15.63 -9.67
CA LYS A 15 -12.77 -16.19 -9.17
C LYS A 15 -13.54 -15.18 -8.31
N PHE A 16 -14.42 -14.40 -8.95
CA PHE A 16 -15.24 -13.40 -8.25
C PHE A 16 -16.13 -14.02 -7.16
N GLU A 17 -16.48 -15.31 -7.28
CA GLU A 17 -17.24 -16.03 -6.25
C GLU A 17 -16.46 -16.22 -4.94
N TYR A 18 -15.16 -15.92 -4.89
CA TYR A 18 -14.36 -15.92 -3.66
C TYR A 18 -14.33 -14.57 -2.92
N TYR A 19 -14.89 -13.52 -3.53
CA TYR A 19 -14.94 -12.17 -2.96
C TYR A 19 -16.27 -11.87 -2.27
N ASN A 20 -16.31 -10.82 -1.45
CA ASN A 20 -17.53 -10.35 -0.80
C ASN A 20 -18.48 -9.70 -1.81
N ARG A 21 -19.73 -10.17 -1.91
CA ARG A 21 -20.73 -9.62 -2.86
C ARG A 21 -20.93 -8.10 -2.69
N ASP A 22 -20.91 -7.57 -1.47
CA ASP A 22 -20.97 -6.12 -1.20
C ASP A 22 -19.78 -5.34 -1.77
N PHE A 23 -18.59 -5.95 -1.77
CA PHE A 23 -17.39 -5.35 -2.35
C PHE A 23 -17.47 -5.34 -3.87
N LEU A 24 -17.86 -6.47 -4.47
CA LEU A 24 -18.10 -6.58 -5.91
C LEU A 24 -19.17 -5.60 -6.39
N LEU A 25 -20.30 -5.50 -5.70
CA LEU A 25 -21.38 -4.56 -6.03
C LEU A 25 -20.91 -3.10 -5.96
N LYS A 26 -20.06 -2.74 -5.00
CA LYS A 26 -19.45 -1.40 -4.93
C LYS A 26 -18.52 -1.13 -6.11
N ARG A 27 -17.76 -2.14 -6.58
CA ARG A 27 -16.91 -2.04 -7.78
C ARG A 27 -17.74 -1.91 -9.07
N ILE A 28 -18.81 -2.70 -9.22
CA ILE A 28 -19.77 -2.58 -10.32
C ILE A 28 -20.40 -1.18 -10.34
N LYS A 29 -20.94 -0.70 -9.22
CA LYS A 29 -21.54 0.65 -9.14
C LYS A 29 -20.52 1.77 -9.42
N TYR A 30 -19.28 1.64 -8.99
CA TYR A 30 -18.21 2.60 -9.34
C TYR A 30 -17.96 2.63 -10.85
N ARG A 31 -17.85 1.47 -11.52
CA ARG A 31 -17.70 1.41 -12.99
C ARG A 31 -18.92 2.00 -13.71
N MET A 32 -20.14 1.66 -13.29
CA MET A 32 -21.39 2.22 -13.81
C MET A 32 -21.40 3.77 -13.77
N ILE A 33 -21.11 4.35 -12.59
CA ILE A 33 -20.99 5.81 -12.39
C ILE A 33 -19.87 6.38 -13.29
N SER A 34 -18.73 5.70 -13.42
CA SER A 34 -17.63 6.12 -14.30
C SER A 34 -17.97 6.07 -15.80
N LEU A 35 -19.10 5.48 -16.18
CA LEU A 35 -19.57 5.32 -17.55
C LEU A 35 -20.88 6.06 -17.83
N ASP A 36 -21.47 6.75 -16.83
CA ASP A 36 -22.79 7.41 -16.94
C ASP A 36 -23.95 6.40 -17.19
N ILE A 37 -23.86 5.20 -16.60
CA ILE A 37 -24.83 4.12 -16.78
C ILE A 37 -25.63 3.89 -15.50
N GLU A 38 -26.94 4.14 -15.55
CA GLU A 38 -27.81 4.08 -14.36
C GLU A 38 -28.35 2.68 -14.03
N SER A 39 -28.68 1.86 -15.05
CA SER A 39 -29.26 0.52 -14.87
C SER A 39 -28.25 -0.61 -15.00
N LEU A 40 -28.47 -1.71 -14.27
CA LEU A 40 -27.64 -2.91 -14.36
C LEU A 40 -27.73 -3.57 -15.74
N ASP A 41 -28.89 -3.52 -16.38
CA ASP A 41 -29.12 -4.15 -17.69
C ASP A 41 -28.42 -3.40 -18.82
N ASN A 42 -28.39 -2.06 -18.74
CA ASN A 42 -27.57 -1.23 -19.63
C ASN A 42 -26.07 -1.51 -19.41
N TYR A 43 -25.63 -1.75 -18.17
CA TYR A 43 -24.25 -2.13 -17.87
C TYR A 43 -23.89 -3.54 -18.38
N ILE A 44 -24.81 -4.50 -18.27
CA ILE A 44 -24.68 -5.85 -18.85
C ILE A 44 -24.55 -5.76 -20.38
N ASN A 45 -25.40 -4.98 -21.04
CA ASN A 45 -25.35 -4.75 -22.48
C ASN A 45 -24.05 -4.03 -22.90
N TYR A 46 -23.57 -3.08 -22.09
CA TYR A 46 -22.28 -2.41 -22.30
C TYR A 46 -21.09 -3.38 -22.18
N LEU A 47 -21.06 -4.24 -21.16
CA LEU A 47 -20.03 -5.27 -20.98
C LEU A 47 -20.01 -6.27 -22.16
N LYS A 48 -21.19 -6.73 -22.60
CA LYS A 48 -21.32 -7.64 -23.76
C LYS A 48 -20.77 -7.00 -25.06
N LYS A 49 -21.03 -5.72 -25.29
CA LYS A 49 -20.55 -4.98 -26.47
C LYS A 49 -19.08 -4.58 -26.37
N ASN A 50 -18.61 -4.12 -25.21
CA ASN A 50 -17.28 -3.51 -25.05
C ASN A 50 -16.29 -4.41 -24.29
N LYS A 51 -15.57 -5.26 -25.03
CA LYS A 51 -14.51 -6.14 -24.50
C LYS A 51 -13.38 -5.40 -23.74
N LYS A 52 -13.17 -4.10 -23.97
CA LYS A 52 -12.17 -3.31 -23.21
C LYS A 52 -12.63 -3.01 -21.78
N GLU A 53 -13.94 -3.03 -21.51
CA GLU A 53 -14.48 -2.77 -20.18
C GLU A 53 -14.14 -3.89 -19.18
N ASN A 54 -14.07 -5.15 -19.61
CA ASN A 54 -13.61 -6.25 -18.75
C ASN A 54 -12.19 -6.01 -18.19
N ARG A 55 -11.30 -5.37 -18.96
CA ARG A 55 -9.96 -4.94 -18.48
C ARG A 55 -10.07 -3.77 -17.50
N ARG A 56 -10.83 -2.72 -17.85
CA ARG A 56 -11.03 -1.53 -16.98
C ARG A 56 -11.67 -1.88 -15.65
N PHE A 57 -12.67 -2.76 -15.65
CA PHE A 57 -13.28 -3.32 -14.45
C PHE A 57 -12.20 -3.96 -13.56
N MET A 58 -11.31 -4.77 -14.13
CA MET A 58 -10.23 -5.40 -13.36
C MET A 58 -9.17 -4.43 -12.88
N GLU A 59 -8.86 -3.41 -13.67
CA GLU A 59 -7.95 -2.34 -13.25
C GLU A 59 -8.51 -1.59 -12.02
N ASP A 60 -9.82 -1.37 -11.94
CA ASP A 60 -10.48 -0.74 -10.79
C ASP A 60 -10.96 -1.72 -9.70
N PHE A 61 -10.99 -3.03 -9.96
CA PHE A 61 -11.50 -4.05 -9.04
C PHE A 61 -10.66 -4.11 -7.76
N THR A 62 -9.34 -3.98 -7.86
CA THR A 62 -8.45 -4.05 -6.70
C THR A 62 -8.32 -2.71 -5.98
N ILE A 63 -8.33 -2.73 -4.65
CA ILE A 63 -7.97 -1.56 -3.84
C ILE A 63 -6.44 -1.45 -3.79
N LYS A 64 -5.91 -0.41 -4.44
CA LYS A 64 -4.49 -0.05 -4.48
C LYS A 64 -4.04 0.81 -3.28
N TYR A 65 -4.88 0.95 -2.23
CA TYR A 65 -4.55 1.74 -1.05
C TYR A 65 -3.47 1.03 -0.20
N THR A 66 -2.22 1.37 -0.48
CA THR A 66 -1.01 0.95 0.23
C THR A 66 -0.04 2.12 0.32
N TYR A 67 0.96 2.01 1.19
CA TYR A 67 1.98 3.04 1.42
C TYR A 67 3.17 2.44 2.19
N PHE A 68 4.34 3.05 2.09
CA PHE A 68 5.57 2.53 2.69
C PHE A 68 5.49 2.49 4.22
N PHE A 69 6.05 1.43 4.79
CA PHE A 69 6.14 1.19 6.24
C PHE A 69 4.81 1.14 7.00
N ARG A 70 3.69 0.96 6.28
CA ARG A 70 2.32 0.86 6.82
C ARG A 70 2.22 0.08 8.13
N ASN A 71 1.84 0.77 9.20
CA ASN A 71 1.85 0.29 10.59
C ASN A 71 3.25 -0.09 11.11
N TYR A 72 4.16 0.89 11.17
CA TYR A 72 5.60 0.67 11.41
C TYR A 72 5.98 -0.18 12.65
N GLU A 73 5.11 -0.33 13.68
CA GLU A 73 5.39 -1.23 14.81
C GLU A 73 5.69 -2.68 14.37
N ILE A 74 5.09 -3.17 13.28
CA ILE A 74 5.33 -4.54 12.80
C ILE A 74 6.81 -4.81 12.52
N TYR A 75 7.57 -3.83 12.02
CA TYR A 75 8.99 -3.98 11.72
C TYR A 75 9.82 -4.13 13.01
N ASN A 76 9.44 -3.42 14.08
CA ASN A 76 10.04 -3.57 15.41
C ASN A 76 9.74 -4.93 16.08
N ARG A 77 8.75 -5.69 15.57
CA ARG A 77 8.44 -7.07 15.99
C ARG A 77 9.13 -8.09 15.08
N LEU A 78 9.17 -7.82 13.78
CA LEU A 78 9.82 -8.59 12.74
C LEU A 78 11.34 -8.70 12.97
N GLU A 79 11.98 -7.60 13.35
CA GLU A 79 13.41 -7.55 13.73
C GLU A 79 13.71 -8.60 14.80
N LYS A 80 12.92 -8.61 15.88
CA LYS A 80 13.09 -9.55 17.00
C LYS A 80 12.76 -11.00 16.63
N TYR A 81 11.84 -11.21 15.69
CA TYR A 81 11.62 -12.55 15.15
C TYR A 81 12.85 -13.03 14.38
N ILE A 82 13.42 -12.19 13.52
CA ILE A 82 14.61 -12.53 12.71
C ILE A 82 15.87 -12.68 13.57
N GLU A 83 16.06 -11.87 14.62
CA GLU A 83 17.10 -12.07 15.64
C GLU A 83 17.02 -13.45 16.33
N ASN A 84 15.84 -14.06 16.39
CA ASN A 84 15.60 -15.37 17.00
C ASN A 84 15.50 -16.51 15.95
N LEU A 85 15.57 -16.20 14.65
CA LEU A 85 15.80 -17.20 13.61
C LEU A 85 17.26 -17.64 13.68
N GLN A 86 17.51 -18.91 14.04
CA GLN A 86 18.86 -19.50 14.14
C GLN A 86 19.48 -19.78 12.75
N MET A 87 19.35 -18.84 11.81
CA MET A 87 19.86 -18.93 10.46
C MET A 87 21.35 -18.56 10.41
N LYS A 88 22.08 -19.21 9.51
CA LYS A 88 23.49 -18.94 9.26
C LYS A 88 23.60 -18.07 8.00
N LYS A 89 24.68 -17.30 7.87
CA LYS A 89 24.95 -16.41 6.72
C LYS A 89 24.81 -17.08 5.32
N LYS A 90 24.95 -18.40 5.25
CA LYS A 90 24.77 -19.20 4.01
C LYS A 90 23.32 -19.60 3.69
N ASP A 91 22.39 -19.39 4.61
CA ASP A 91 20.98 -19.68 4.40
C ASP A 91 20.29 -18.58 3.59
N ILE A 92 19.11 -18.91 3.05
CA ILE A 92 18.23 -17.96 2.37
C ILE A 92 16.92 -17.85 3.16
N LEU A 93 16.62 -16.63 3.60
CA LEU A 93 15.32 -16.22 4.15
C LEU A 93 14.36 -15.95 2.99
N PHE A 94 13.37 -16.82 2.82
CA PHE A 94 12.34 -16.66 1.80
C PHE A 94 11.15 -15.90 2.40
N ILE A 95 10.83 -14.74 1.82
CA ILE A 95 9.66 -13.93 2.17
C ILE A 95 8.69 -13.88 0.99
N TRP A 96 7.38 -13.94 1.27
CA TRP A 96 6.32 -13.64 0.32
C TRP A 96 5.50 -12.44 0.82
N SER A 97 5.29 -11.43 -0.02
CA SER A 97 4.24 -10.41 0.16
C SER A 97 3.09 -10.74 -0.80
N CYS A 98 1.96 -11.14 -0.23
CA CYS A 98 0.75 -11.60 -0.90
C CYS A 98 -0.28 -10.46 -0.94
N ALA A 99 -0.76 -10.14 -2.14
CA ALA A 99 -1.51 -8.91 -2.47
C ALA A 99 -0.68 -7.62 -2.23
N CYS A 100 0.49 -7.57 -2.87
CA CYS A 100 1.46 -6.48 -2.70
C CYS A 100 1.05 -5.13 -3.32
N ALA A 101 -0.05 -5.06 -4.08
CA ALA A 101 -0.54 -3.90 -4.81
C ALA A 101 0.57 -3.22 -5.64
N THR A 102 0.84 -1.93 -5.40
CA THR A 102 1.86 -1.13 -6.10
C THR A 102 3.28 -1.27 -5.54
N GLY A 103 3.55 -2.27 -4.69
CA GLY A 103 4.90 -2.66 -4.29
C GLY A 103 5.46 -2.01 -3.02
N GLU A 104 4.74 -1.05 -2.41
CA GLU A 104 5.23 -0.38 -1.20
C GLU A 104 5.52 -1.33 -0.04
N GLU A 105 4.77 -2.43 0.13
CA GLU A 105 5.04 -3.43 1.17
C GLU A 105 6.33 -4.23 0.93
N PRO A 106 6.50 -4.99 -0.17
CA PRO A 106 7.71 -5.78 -0.38
C PRO A 106 8.99 -4.91 -0.43
N TYR A 107 8.89 -3.66 -0.89
CA TYR A 107 10.01 -2.73 -0.81
C TYR A 107 10.28 -2.20 0.60
N SER A 108 9.25 -1.94 1.42
CA SER A 108 9.45 -1.64 2.84
C SER A 108 10.15 -2.80 3.56
N ILE A 109 9.79 -4.04 3.23
CA ILE A 109 10.46 -5.26 3.71
C ILE A 109 11.91 -5.31 3.20
N ALA A 110 12.17 -5.06 1.92
CA ALA A 110 13.52 -5.08 1.34
C ALA A 110 14.47 -4.05 2.00
N MET A 111 14.02 -2.81 2.19
CA MET A 111 14.77 -1.73 2.85
C MET A 111 15.01 -2.05 4.33
N PHE A 112 14.02 -2.62 5.02
CA PHE A 112 14.15 -3.09 6.39
C PHE A 112 15.19 -4.22 6.52
N LEU A 113 15.12 -5.24 5.65
CA LEU A 113 16.06 -6.37 5.68
C LEU A 113 17.48 -5.95 5.32
N ASP A 114 17.69 -4.95 4.45
CA ASP A 114 19.00 -4.35 4.21
C ASP A 114 19.55 -3.65 5.47
N ARG A 115 18.71 -2.91 6.22
CA ARG A 115 19.13 -2.36 7.53
C ARG A 115 19.47 -3.45 8.54
N CYS A 116 18.70 -4.55 8.60
CA CYS A 116 19.03 -5.66 9.48
C CYS A 116 20.36 -6.35 9.07
N ASN A 117 20.58 -6.57 7.76
CA ASN A 117 21.83 -7.10 7.21
C ASN A 117 23.06 -6.26 7.58
N LYS A 118 22.91 -4.93 7.68
CA LYS A 118 23.98 -4.00 8.07
C LYS A 118 24.25 -3.96 9.59
N ASN A 119 23.34 -4.47 10.43
CA ASN A 119 23.44 -4.41 11.89
C ASN A 119 23.58 -5.78 12.59
N ILE A 120 23.12 -6.87 11.96
CA ILE A 120 23.07 -8.21 12.56
C ILE A 120 24.22 -9.07 12.02
N ILE A 121 25.07 -9.55 12.93
CA ILE A 121 26.20 -10.44 12.60
C ILE A 121 25.65 -11.75 12.01
N ASN A 122 26.22 -12.20 10.89
CA ASN A 122 25.84 -13.42 10.17
C ASN A 122 24.40 -13.47 9.62
N PHE A 123 23.79 -12.30 9.36
CA PHE A 123 22.49 -12.21 8.69
C PHE A 123 22.44 -13.06 7.39
N PRO A 124 21.35 -13.80 7.13
CA PRO A 124 21.23 -14.67 5.95
C PRO A 124 21.05 -13.84 4.67
N LYS A 125 21.25 -14.48 3.51
CA LYS A 125 20.71 -13.95 2.25
C LYS A 125 19.18 -13.94 2.35
N TYR A 126 18.51 -13.08 1.59
CA TYR A 126 17.05 -13.07 1.52
C TYR A 126 16.56 -13.00 0.07
N LYS A 127 15.37 -13.54 -0.17
CA LYS A 127 14.63 -13.38 -1.43
C LYS A 127 13.19 -13.03 -1.11
N ILE A 128 12.71 -11.92 -1.66
CA ILE A 128 11.31 -11.48 -1.53
C ILE A 128 10.60 -11.82 -2.83
N ILE A 129 9.53 -12.58 -2.73
CA ILE A 129 8.55 -12.75 -3.80
C ILE A 129 7.37 -11.85 -3.49
N ALA A 130 6.86 -11.14 -4.48
CA ALA A 130 5.71 -10.26 -4.36
C ALA A 130 4.66 -10.65 -5.41
N SER A 131 3.40 -10.82 -4.99
CA SER A 131 2.32 -11.18 -5.91
C SER A 131 1.11 -10.28 -5.75
N ASP A 132 0.50 -9.93 -6.87
CA ASP A 132 -0.81 -9.26 -6.93
C ASP A 132 -1.56 -9.73 -8.17
N ILE A 133 -2.87 -9.51 -8.17
CA ILE A 133 -3.79 -9.88 -9.24
C ILE A 133 -3.91 -8.77 -10.30
N ASN A 134 -3.48 -7.55 -9.98
CA ASN A 134 -3.53 -6.38 -10.87
C ASN A 134 -2.19 -6.15 -11.59
N GLU A 135 -2.15 -6.50 -12.87
CA GLU A 135 -0.96 -6.37 -13.73
C GLU A 135 -0.41 -4.93 -13.76
N ASN A 136 -1.27 -3.92 -13.96
CA ASN A 136 -0.87 -2.51 -13.99
C ASN A 136 -0.33 -2.02 -12.61
N ALA A 137 -0.67 -2.68 -11.50
CA ALA A 137 -0.08 -2.39 -10.19
C ALA A 137 1.31 -3.03 -10.04
N ILE A 138 1.48 -4.26 -10.55
CA ILE A 138 2.78 -4.94 -10.65
C ILE A 138 3.75 -4.19 -11.58
N GLU A 139 3.27 -3.60 -12.68
CA GLU A 139 4.08 -2.74 -13.56
C GLU A 139 4.57 -1.49 -12.82
N LYS A 140 3.66 -0.78 -12.13
CA LYS A 140 4.02 0.39 -11.29
C LYS A 140 5.00 0.02 -10.18
N ALA A 141 4.85 -1.17 -9.58
CA ALA A 141 5.80 -1.68 -8.60
C ALA A 141 7.19 -1.87 -9.23
N LYS A 142 7.29 -2.57 -10.37
CA LYS A 142 8.56 -2.77 -11.10
C LYS A 142 9.21 -1.47 -11.56
N MET A 143 8.44 -0.43 -11.86
CA MET A 143 8.97 0.90 -12.17
C MET A 143 9.68 1.53 -10.95
N GLY A 144 9.27 1.22 -9.73
CA GLY A 144 9.91 1.71 -8.50
C GLY A 144 9.68 3.21 -8.23
N GLU A 145 8.66 3.82 -8.84
CA GLU A 145 8.40 5.27 -8.76
C GLU A 145 7.09 5.61 -8.04
N TYR A 146 7.19 6.53 -7.08
CA TYR A 146 6.16 6.80 -6.08
C TYR A 146 5.95 8.31 -5.88
N SER A 147 4.77 8.68 -5.39
CA SER A 147 4.47 10.05 -4.96
C SER A 147 4.89 10.27 -3.51
N GLU A 148 4.98 11.55 -3.12
CA GLU A 148 5.05 11.98 -1.72
C GLU A 148 4.01 11.28 -0.82
N TYR A 149 2.81 11.00 -1.36
CA TYR A 149 1.72 10.34 -0.63
C TYR A 149 2.04 8.90 -0.25
N SER A 150 2.60 8.07 -1.14
CA SER A 150 3.03 6.71 -0.79
C SER A 150 4.08 6.72 0.34
N LEU A 151 4.82 7.81 0.52
CA LEU A 151 5.87 7.94 1.54
C LEU A 151 5.41 8.61 2.86
N HIS A 152 4.13 8.95 3.05
CA HIS A 152 3.69 9.81 4.17
C HIS A 152 3.97 9.25 5.59
N GLU A 153 3.92 7.93 5.80
CA GLU A 153 4.28 7.25 7.06
C GLU A 153 5.73 6.71 7.06
N THR A 154 6.55 7.01 6.04
CA THR A 154 7.94 6.53 5.94
C THR A 154 8.84 7.22 6.99
N PRO A 155 9.54 6.48 7.87
CA PRO A 155 10.52 7.08 8.77
C PRO A 155 11.67 7.69 7.97
N SER A 156 12.08 8.93 8.28
CA SER A 156 12.99 9.74 7.43
C SER A 156 14.28 9.02 7.05
N ILE A 157 14.86 8.23 7.96
CA ILE A 157 16.06 7.41 7.73
C ILE A 157 15.93 6.43 6.55
N TYR A 158 14.73 5.97 6.20
CA TYR A 158 14.50 5.17 5.00
C TYR A 158 14.31 6.05 3.76
N LYS A 159 13.58 7.19 3.88
CA LYS A 159 13.39 8.17 2.80
C LYS A 159 14.73 8.76 2.32
N GLU A 160 15.66 9.01 3.25
CA GLU A 160 17.00 9.53 3.00
C GLU A 160 17.97 8.50 2.38
N ILE A 161 17.89 7.23 2.80
CA ILE A 161 18.84 6.20 2.37
C ILE A 161 18.43 5.52 1.06
N TYR A 162 17.14 5.26 0.84
CA TYR A 162 16.67 4.35 -0.22
C TYR A 162 15.90 5.00 -1.37
N PHE A 163 15.62 6.31 -1.31
CA PHE A 163 14.89 7.02 -2.35
C PHE A 163 15.67 8.22 -2.91
N THR A 164 15.61 8.38 -4.22
CA THR A 164 16.06 9.58 -4.93
C THR A 164 14.83 10.41 -5.30
N ARG A 165 14.85 11.71 -5.01
CA ARG A 165 13.77 12.65 -5.41
C ARG A 165 13.94 13.03 -6.88
N THR A 166 13.05 12.60 -7.75
CA THR A 166 13.21 12.70 -9.22
C THR A 166 12.62 13.98 -9.81
N ALA A 167 11.38 14.32 -9.44
CA ALA A 167 10.65 15.47 -10.00
C ALA A 167 9.77 16.15 -8.95
N LYS A 168 9.30 17.37 -9.27
CA LYS A 168 8.21 18.05 -8.55
C LYS A 168 7.02 18.17 -9.49
N THR A 169 5.85 17.72 -9.06
CA THR A 169 4.57 17.89 -9.78
C THR A 169 3.65 18.82 -8.97
N PRO A 170 2.48 19.23 -9.50
CA PRO A 170 1.49 19.96 -8.71
C PRO A 170 1.05 19.20 -7.44
N SER A 171 1.09 17.86 -7.48
CA SER A 171 0.72 16.95 -6.38
C SER A 171 1.86 16.65 -5.39
N GLY A 172 2.96 17.42 -5.39
CA GLY A 172 4.11 17.23 -4.52
C GLY A 172 5.33 16.60 -5.21
N PHE A 173 6.27 16.05 -4.45
CA PHE A 173 7.46 15.42 -5.04
C PHE A 173 7.23 13.97 -5.51
N LYS A 174 8.00 13.59 -6.53
CA LYS A 174 8.17 12.20 -7.01
C LYS A 174 9.46 11.61 -6.47
N TYR A 175 9.43 10.32 -6.17
CA TYR A 175 10.52 9.57 -5.56
C TYR A 175 10.73 8.25 -6.31
N ARG A 176 11.98 7.93 -6.67
CA ARG A 176 12.39 6.63 -7.22
C ARG A 176 13.15 5.84 -6.15
N ILE A 177 12.85 4.56 -5.98
CA ILE A 177 13.63 3.64 -5.15
C ILE A 177 14.98 3.35 -5.82
N LYS A 178 16.06 3.28 -5.04
CA LYS A 178 17.37 2.83 -5.55
C LYS A 178 17.32 1.40 -6.09
N ASP A 179 17.95 1.17 -7.23
CA ASP A 179 17.87 -0.12 -7.93
C ASP A 179 18.42 -1.29 -7.09
N GLU A 180 19.38 -1.02 -6.18
CA GLU A 180 19.90 -1.98 -5.19
C GLU A 180 18.81 -2.62 -4.29
N ILE A 181 17.66 -1.95 -4.13
CA ILE A 181 16.47 -2.44 -3.42
C ILE A 181 15.44 -3.03 -4.39
N ILE A 182 15.32 -2.48 -5.60
CA ILE A 182 14.44 -3.02 -6.66
C ILE A 182 14.81 -4.48 -6.96
N ASP A 183 16.10 -4.76 -7.12
CA ASP A 183 16.67 -6.10 -7.37
C ASP A 183 16.42 -7.14 -6.26
N LYS A 184 15.84 -6.75 -5.13
CA LYS A 184 15.54 -7.66 -4.00
C LYS A 184 14.15 -8.29 -4.08
N VAL A 185 13.29 -7.81 -4.99
CA VAL A 185 11.88 -8.21 -5.08
C VAL A 185 11.55 -8.77 -6.46
N GLU A 186 11.14 -10.05 -6.51
CA GLU A 186 10.62 -10.67 -7.73
C GLU A 186 9.09 -10.58 -7.75
N PHE A 187 8.53 -9.85 -8.73
CA PHE A 187 7.10 -9.62 -8.86
C PHE A 187 6.39 -10.60 -9.80
N ILE A 188 5.20 -11.07 -9.40
CA ILE A 188 4.36 -12.05 -10.11
C ILE A 188 2.93 -11.51 -10.23
N CYS A 189 2.30 -11.68 -11.40
CA CYS A 189 0.87 -11.39 -11.58
C CYS A 189 0.06 -12.68 -11.46
N GLU A 190 -0.71 -12.84 -10.38
CA GLU A 190 -1.51 -14.04 -10.07
C GLU A 190 -2.65 -13.75 -9.08
N ASP A 191 -3.76 -14.51 -9.18
CA ASP A 191 -4.81 -14.52 -8.17
C ASP A 191 -4.37 -15.37 -6.96
N ASN A 192 -4.00 -14.69 -5.89
CA ASN A 192 -3.58 -15.26 -4.60
C ASN A 192 -4.65 -16.14 -3.92
N THR A 193 -5.91 -16.09 -4.37
CA THR A 193 -6.98 -16.98 -3.90
C THR A 193 -7.01 -18.31 -4.63
N LEU A 194 -6.39 -18.41 -5.81
CA LEU A 194 -6.30 -19.65 -6.59
C LEU A 194 -5.11 -20.51 -6.14
N GLY A 195 -3.95 -19.89 -5.93
CA GLY A 195 -2.71 -20.56 -5.52
C GLY A 195 -1.53 -19.59 -5.42
N HIS A 196 -0.33 -20.12 -5.63
CA HIS A 196 0.90 -19.32 -5.75
C HIS A 196 1.94 -20.06 -6.61
N GLY A 197 2.39 -19.42 -7.69
CA GLY A 197 3.11 -20.04 -8.80
C GLY A 197 4.55 -20.46 -8.55
N LYS A 198 5.21 -20.01 -7.47
CA LYS A 198 6.58 -20.47 -7.15
C LYS A 198 6.56 -21.69 -6.25
N ASN A 199 7.47 -22.63 -6.53
CA ASN A 199 7.73 -23.81 -5.70
C ASN A 199 8.73 -23.52 -4.56
N TYR A 200 8.52 -22.39 -3.87
CA TYR A 200 9.21 -22.06 -2.63
C TYR A 200 8.31 -22.36 -1.43
N ILE A 201 8.94 -22.71 -0.30
CA ILE A 201 8.30 -22.74 1.01
C ILE A 201 8.95 -21.62 1.85
N TYR A 202 8.14 -20.68 2.31
CA TYR A 202 8.57 -19.40 2.88
C TYR A 202 8.86 -19.50 4.39
N ASP A 203 9.83 -18.73 4.87
CA ASP A 203 10.05 -18.51 6.30
C ASP A 203 9.03 -17.52 6.87
N ILE A 204 8.67 -16.51 6.05
CA ILE A 204 7.73 -15.43 6.41
C ILE A 204 6.78 -15.18 5.24
N ILE A 205 5.48 -15.09 5.51
CA ILE A 205 4.48 -14.58 4.55
C ILE A 205 3.77 -13.38 5.16
N PHE A 206 3.69 -12.29 4.40
CA PHE A 206 2.78 -11.18 4.63
C PHE A 206 1.57 -11.38 3.73
N CYS A 207 0.38 -11.35 4.31
CA CYS A 207 -0.89 -11.37 3.57
C CYS A 207 -1.79 -10.32 4.21
N ARG A 208 -1.56 -9.06 3.83
CA ARG A 208 -2.07 -7.90 4.57
C ARG A 208 -3.16 -7.19 3.76
N ASN A 209 -4.27 -6.94 4.41
CA ASN A 209 -5.48 -6.31 3.88
C ASN A 209 -6.24 -7.07 2.76
N LEU A 210 -5.74 -8.23 2.28
CA LEU A 210 -6.43 -9.07 1.29
C LEU A 210 -7.72 -9.71 1.82
N LEU A 211 -7.68 -10.31 3.01
CA LEU A 211 -8.79 -11.11 3.56
C LEU A 211 -10.04 -10.26 3.85
N LEU A 212 -9.89 -8.94 3.95
CA LEU A 212 -10.99 -7.98 4.02
C LEU A 212 -11.95 -8.09 2.82
N TYR A 213 -11.44 -8.44 1.63
CA TYR A 213 -12.23 -8.51 0.39
C TYR A 213 -12.73 -9.94 0.08
N ILE A 214 -12.15 -10.95 0.72
CA ILE A 214 -12.50 -12.37 0.56
C ILE A 214 -13.69 -12.74 1.46
N ASN A 215 -14.63 -13.54 0.95
CA ASN A 215 -15.78 -14.03 1.71
C ASN A 215 -15.42 -15.10 2.75
N LYS A 216 -16.31 -15.35 3.71
CA LYS A 216 -16.02 -16.16 4.91
C LYS A 216 -15.64 -17.60 4.55
N GLU A 217 -16.29 -18.12 3.52
CA GLU A 217 -16.15 -19.46 2.96
C GLU A 217 -14.75 -19.59 2.32
N SER A 218 -14.38 -18.62 1.48
CA SER A 218 -13.12 -18.62 0.72
C SER A 218 -11.91 -18.19 1.52
N ARG A 219 -12.08 -17.51 2.67
CA ARG A 219 -10.97 -17.23 3.61
C ARG A 219 -10.25 -18.51 4.05
N LYS A 220 -10.98 -19.61 4.24
CA LYS A 220 -10.39 -20.92 4.58
C LYS A 220 -9.53 -21.46 3.43
N ARG A 221 -9.93 -21.24 2.17
CA ARG A 221 -9.11 -21.56 0.98
C ARG A 221 -7.80 -20.77 0.97
N VAL A 222 -7.86 -19.45 1.20
CA VAL A 222 -6.66 -18.59 1.24
C VAL A 222 -5.73 -19.00 2.39
N LEU A 223 -6.26 -19.24 3.59
CA LEU A 223 -5.47 -19.73 4.73
C LEU A 223 -4.81 -21.08 4.45
N ASN A 224 -5.47 -21.99 3.72
CA ASN A 224 -4.86 -23.26 3.30
C ASN A 224 -3.73 -23.08 2.28
N ILE A 225 -3.86 -22.15 1.34
CA ILE A 225 -2.78 -21.79 0.39
C ILE A 225 -1.57 -21.24 1.17
N LEU A 226 -1.79 -20.24 2.04
CA LEU A 226 -0.76 -19.67 2.91
C LEU A 226 -0.09 -20.75 3.78
N ASN A 227 -0.88 -21.64 4.38
CA ASN A 227 -0.37 -22.78 5.16
C ASN A 227 0.53 -23.67 4.30
N SER A 228 0.08 -24.11 3.12
CA SER A 228 0.86 -24.99 2.24
C SER A 228 2.22 -24.40 1.84
N LYS A 229 2.30 -23.07 1.69
CA LYS A 229 3.52 -22.36 1.27
C LYS A 229 4.37 -21.87 2.44
N LEU A 230 3.94 -21.95 3.70
CA LEU A 230 4.73 -21.54 4.87
C LEU A 230 5.49 -22.72 5.52
N LYS A 231 6.72 -22.49 5.96
CA LYS A 231 7.53 -23.46 6.72
C LYS A 231 6.88 -23.77 8.07
N ARG A 232 7.16 -24.96 8.61
CA ARG A 232 6.83 -25.30 10.02
C ARG A 232 7.50 -24.29 10.94
N ASN A 233 6.77 -23.74 11.91
CA ASN A 233 7.19 -22.62 12.77
C ASN A 233 7.47 -21.28 12.04
N GLY A 234 7.17 -21.18 10.74
CA GLY A 234 7.25 -19.93 9.98
C GLY A 234 6.19 -18.91 10.41
N LEU A 235 6.43 -17.64 10.05
CA LEU A 235 5.62 -16.49 10.45
C LEU A 235 4.62 -16.08 9.35
N LEU A 236 3.34 -16.00 9.70
CA LEU A 236 2.31 -15.32 8.91
C LEU A 236 1.99 -13.96 9.56
N VAL A 237 2.03 -12.88 8.78
CA VAL A 237 1.66 -11.53 9.21
C VAL A 237 0.41 -11.08 8.44
N LEU A 238 -0.66 -10.73 9.16
CA LEU A 238 -1.89 -10.17 8.59
C LEU A 238 -2.01 -8.67 8.87
N GLY A 239 -2.95 -7.99 8.21
CA GLY A 239 -3.27 -6.59 8.47
C GLY A 239 -3.96 -6.41 9.82
N LYS A 240 -3.75 -5.27 10.48
CA LYS A 240 -4.20 -4.96 11.86
C LYS A 240 -5.67 -5.37 12.17
N THR A 241 -6.55 -5.26 11.19
CA THR A 241 -7.99 -5.50 11.29
C THR A 241 -8.39 -6.95 11.05
N GLU A 242 -7.58 -7.70 10.30
CA GLU A 242 -7.80 -9.09 9.92
C GLU A 242 -7.46 -10.03 11.08
N LYS A 243 -8.19 -11.15 11.19
CA LYS A 243 -8.04 -12.13 12.27
C LYS A 243 -8.30 -13.52 11.70
N ILE A 244 -7.45 -14.48 12.06
CA ILE A 244 -7.75 -15.90 11.95
C ILE A 244 -8.74 -16.28 13.07
N GLU A 245 -9.64 -17.24 12.81
CA GLU A 245 -10.57 -17.76 13.82
C GLU A 245 -9.81 -18.39 15.00
N LYS A 246 -10.38 -18.37 16.22
CA LYS A 246 -9.66 -18.79 17.45
C LYS A 246 -9.23 -20.26 17.48
N ILE A 247 -9.82 -21.10 16.62
CA ILE A 247 -9.67 -22.57 16.62
C ILE A 247 -9.19 -23.02 15.22
N ASP A 248 -8.25 -22.29 14.64
CA ASP A 248 -7.59 -22.68 13.40
C ASP A 248 -6.55 -23.80 13.68
N PRO A 249 -6.57 -24.91 12.91
CA PRO A 249 -5.71 -26.08 13.16
C PRO A 249 -4.26 -25.88 12.70
N HIS A 250 -3.93 -24.75 12.06
CA HIS A 250 -2.64 -24.51 11.40
C HIS A 250 -1.92 -23.27 11.95
N PHE A 251 -2.64 -22.25 12.43
CA PHE A 251 -2.06 -20.96 12.81
C PHE A 251 -2.37 -20.58 14.26
N LYS A 252 -1.33 -20.54 15.10
CA LYS A 252 -1.42 -20.04 16.48
C LYS A 252 -1.02 -18.56 16.55
N PRO A 253 -1.77 -17.67 17.21
CA PRO A 253 -1.36 -16.29 17.41
C PRO A 253 -0.07 -16.21 18.26
N LEU A 254 0.89 -15.41 17.78
CA LEU A 254 2.20 -15.16 18.38
C LEU A 254 2.30 -13.71 18.93
N ASP A 255 1.76 -12.74 18.19
CA ASP A 255 1.46 -11.39 18.69
C ASP A 255 0.05 -11.00 18.19
N SER A 256 -0.94 -11.12 19.07
CA SER A 256 -2.34 -10.82 18.75
C SER A 256 -2.61 -9.34 18.49
N THR A 257 -1.71 -8.42 18.86
CA THR A 257 -1.86 -6.98 18.60
C THR A 257 -1.35 -6.64 17.21
N ASN A 258 -0.18 -7.18 16.85
CA ASN A 258 0.47 -6.96 15.55
C ASN A 258 0.06 -7.98 14.47
N ARG A 259 -0.86 -8.91 14.79
CA ARG A 259 -1.37 -9.98 13.90
C ARG A 259 -0.28 -10.90 13.35
N PHE A 260 0.67 -11.25 14.21
CA PHE A 260 1.67 -12.27 13.92
C PHE A 260 1.11 -13.63 14.36
N TYR A 261 1.14 -14.59 13.44
CA TYR A 261 0.73 -15.97 13.65
C TYR A 261 1.87 -16.91 13.30
N ILE A 262 2.07 -17.97 14.07
CA ILE A 262 3.09 -18.99 13.81
C ILE A 262 2.42 -20.26 13.29
N LYS A 263 2.94 -20.84 12.20
CA LYS A 263 2.43 -22.10 11.68
C LYS A 263 2.81 -23.25 12.60
N LEU A 264 1.79 -23.94 13.10
CA LEU A 264 1.90 -25.16 13.89
C LEU A 264 2.50 -26.29 13.03
N GLY A 265 3.22 -27.17 13.72
CA GLY A 265 3.72 -28.40 13.14
C GLY A 265 3.03 -29.61 13.74
N ASN A 266 2.56 -30.53 12.90
CA ASN A 266 2.27 -31.89 13.34
C ASN A 266 3.56 -32.50 13.94
N TYR A 267 3.42 -33.30 14.99
CA TYR A 267 4.54 -33.95 15.68
C TYR A 267 5.03 -35.23 14.95
N SER A 268 5.39 -35.09 13.66
CA SER A 268 6.09 -36.15 12.93
C SER A 268 7.57 -36.21 13.32
N LYS A 269 7.95 -37.24 14.09
CA LYS A 269 9.37 -37.62 14.28
C LYS A 269 9.94 -38.00 12.91
N GLY A 270 11.06 -37.39 12.48
CA GLY A 270 11.81 -37.85 11.30
C GLY A 270 12.56 -36.75 10.54
N SER A 271 11.92 -35.62 10.24
CA SER A 271 12.56 -34.55 9.45
C SER A 271 13.55 -33.73 10.30
N SER A 272 14.74 -33.47 9.77
CA SER A 272 15.77 -32.62 10.39
C SER A 272 15.29 -31.16 10.47
N ASN A 273 14.72 -30.81 11.61
CA ASN A 273 14.06 -29.52 11.83
C ASN A 273 15.03 -28.48 12.40
N ARG A 274 14.97 -27.27 11.85
CA ARG A 274 15.63 -26.09 12.44
C ARG A 274 14.77 -25.60 13.60
N GLU A 275 15.31 -25.62 14.80
CA GLU A 275 14.57 -25.23 15.99
C GLU A 275 14.51 -23.70 16.14
N ILE A 276 13.44 -23.10 15.63
CA ILE A 276 12.96 -21.83 16.19
C ILE A 276 12.63 -22.09 17.66
N ASN A 277 13.21 -21.28 18.56
CA ASN A 277 13.02 -21.44 19.99
C ASN A 277 11.55 -21.15 20.36
N THR A 278 10.74 -22.20 20.49
CA THR A 278 9.29 -22.12 20.73
C THR A 278 8.92 -21.50 22.08
N ASN A 279 9.91 -21.30 22.98
CA ASN A 279 9.75 -20.55 24.23
C ASN A 279 9.82 -19.02 24.05
N PHE A 280 9.91 -18.50 22.81
CA PHE A 280 9.86 -17.06 22.52
C PHE A 280 8.44 -16.47 22.71
N ASP A 281 8.01 -16.38 23.97
CA ASP A 281 6.80 -15.64 24.33
C ASP A 281 7.07 -14.12 24.31
N PHE A 282 6.55 -13.45 23.28
CA PHE A 282 6.54 -11.99 23.17
C PHE A 282 5.97 -11.30 24.43
N ASN A 283 5.04 -11.93 25.16
CA ASN A 283 4.44 -11.35 26.37
C ASN A 283 5.40 -11.40 27.57
N LYS A 284 6.08 -12.53 27.80
CA LYS A 284 7.19 -12.68 28.76
C LYS A 284 8.32 -11.69 28.43
N TYR A 285 8.68 -11.56 27.15
CA TYR A 285 9.64 -10.56 26.70
C TYR A 285 9.17 -9.11 26.97
N GLN A 286 7.91 -8.76 26.65
CA GLN A 286 7.35 -7.43 26.88
C GLN A 286 7.22 -7.10 28.39
N LYS A 287 6.96 -8.10 29.24
CA LYS A 287 7.06 -8.00 30.71
C LYS A 287 8.51 -7.80 31.19
N LEU A 288 9.50 -8.43 30.55
CA LEU A 288 10.93 -8.24 30.87
C LEU A 288 11.46 -6.88 30.42
N VAL A 289 11.11 -6.41 29.22
CA VAL A 289 11.51 -5.08 28.71
C VAL A 289 10.84 -3.97 29.52
N SER A 290 9.54 -4.06 29.81
CA SER A 290 8.87 -3.07 30.66
C SER A 290 9.44 -3.04 32.09
N LYS A 291 9.88 -4.18 32.64
CA LYS A 291 10.69 -4.22 33.88
C LYS A 291 12.04 -3.53 33.72
N LYS A 292 12.84 -3.85 32.69
CA LYS A 292 14.16 -3.20 32.44
C LYS A 292 14.04 -1.69 32.22
N THR A 293 13.02 -1.20 31.52
CA THR A 293 12.79 0.23 31.30
C THR A 293 12.32 0.95 32.57
N LYS A 294 11.47 0.31 33.41
CA LYS A 294 11.13 0.83 34.74
C LYS A 294 12.35 0.82 35.68
N GLN A 295 13.24 -0.18 35.58
CA GLN A 295 14.49 -0.25 36.34
C GLN A 295 15.49 0.83 35.92
N ARG A 296 15.71 1.08 34.62
CA ARG A 296 16.51 2.24 34.14
C ARG A 296 15.96 3.55 34.71
N LYS A 297 14.68 3.86 34.50
CA LYS A 297 14.04 5.08 35.06
C LYS A 297 14.13 5.19 36.59
N LYS A 298 14.19 4.08 37.35
CA LYS A 298 14.48 4.09 38.80
C LYS A 298 15.97 4.28 39.13
N LYS A 299 16.90 3.77 38.31
CA LYS A 299 18.36 3.96 38.50
C LYS A 299 18.77 5.38 38.14
N ASP A 300 18.20 5.95 37.07
CA ASP A 300 18.43 7.33 36.64
C ASP A 300 17.93 8.32 37.70
N ARG A 301 16.72 8.11 38.25
CA ARG A 301 16.19 8.86 39.42
C ARG A 301 16.98 8.67 40.72
N LYS A 302 17.81 7.63 40.85
CA LYS A 302 18.71 7.42 42.00
C LYS A 302 20.12 7.97 41.76
N ARG A 303 20.50 8.27 40.52
CA ARG A 303 21.73 9.04 40.21
C ARG A 303 21.49 10.54 40.37
N SER A 304 20.30 11.04 40.03
CA SER A 304 19.96 12.46 40.14
C SER A 304 19.77 12.99 41.58
N THR A 305 20.26 12.29 42.60
CA THR A 305 20.20 12.70 44.02
C THR A 305 21.54 12.72 44.74
N ASN A 306 22.61 12.12 44.16
CA ASN A 306 23.88 11.88 44.84
C ASN A 306 25.08 12.16 43.91
N GLU A 307 25.44 13.43 43.70
CA GLU A 307 26.78 13.84 43.23
C GLU A 307 27.00 15.34 43.54
N PRO A 308 28.14 15.76 44.13
CA PRO A 308 28.41 17.18 44.43
C PRO A 308 28.81 18.01 43.20
N LYS A 309 28.70 19.34 43.30
CA LYS A 309 29.17 20.28 42.27
C LYS A 309 30.64 20.67 42.49
N SER A 310 31.51 20.50 41.49
CA SER A 310 32.63 21.43 41.22
C SER A 310 33.41 21.08 39.92
N VAL A 311 34.10 22.10 39.38
CA VAL A 311 35.18 22.07 38.36
C VAL A 311 34.81 21.76 36.89
N LEU A 312 35.48 22.48 35.98
CA LEU A 312 35.47 22.39 34.50
C LEU A 312 36.93 22.17 34.05
N ASN A 313 37.28 21.68 32.85
CA ASN A 313 36.55 21.41 31.60
C ASN A 313 37.19 20.14 30.94
N ASN A 314 36.87 19.64 29.75
CA ASN A 314 35.97 20.07 28.67
C ASN A 314 35.10 18.84 28.24
N VAL A 315 34.73 18.43 27.01
CA VAL A 315 34.97 18.82 25.59
C VAL A 315 33.60 18.84 24.87
N GLU A 316 33.57 19.47 23.70
CA GLU A 316 32.47 19.67 22.75
C GLU A 316 31.38 18.58 22.62
N LYS A 317 30.13 19.01 22.81
CA LYS A 317 28.92 18.45 22.17
C LYS A 317 27.94 19.56 21.79
N THR A 318 27.93 19.93 20.52
CA THR A 318 26.76 20.54 19.86
C THR A 318 25.66 19.45 19.77
N LYS A 319 24.41 19.61 20.26
CA LYS A 319 23.40 20.67 20.07
C LYS A 319 23.13 20.89 18.58
N TYR A 320 21.91 20.77 18.08
CA TYR A 320 20.65 21.20 18.70
C TYR A 320 19.54 20.14 18.68
N CYS A 321 18.77 20.06 19.77
CA CYS A 321 17.40 19.51 19.74
C CYS A 321 16.60 20.01 20.96
N ARG A 322 15.98 21.20 20.83
CA ARG A 322 14.88 21.77 21.66
C ARG A 322 14.63 23.23 21.26
N ASN A 323 13.43 23.52 20.78
CA ASN A 323 12.62 24.66 21.22
C ASN A 323 11.23 24.58 20.56
N LEU A 324 10.33 23.83 21.20
CA LEU A 324 8.89 23.85 20.92
C LEU A 324 8.15 24.28 22.19
N LYS A 325 8.03 25.59 22.37
CA LYS A 325 7.04 26.29 23.21
C LYS A 325 7.17 27.80 22.95
N ASN A 326 6.03 28.50 22.99
CA ASN A 326 5.85 29.95 22.81
C ASN A 326 6.00 30.48 21.36
N LEU A 327 4.87 30.53 20.65
CA LEU A 327 4.43 31.48 19.60
C LEU A 327 3.00 31.02 19.23
N SER A 328 1.99 31.41 20.00
CA SER A 328 1.11 32.59 19.77
C SER A 328 0.07 32.37 18.66
N LYS A 329 -1.18 32.75 18.93
CA LYS A 329 -2.38 32.48 18.11
C LYS A 329 -2.24 32.98 16.65
N PRO A 330 -2.84 32.30 15.65
CA PRO A 330 -2.88 32.81 14.29
C PRO A 330 -3.70 34.12 14.24
N LYS A 331 -3.13 35.17 13.62
CA LYS A 331 -3.89 36.39 13.29
C LYS A 331 -4.81 36.10 12.11
N ARG A 332 -6.01 36.70 12.12
CA ARG A 332 -6.81 36.90 10.89
C ARG A 332 -5.96 37.68 9.88
N ILE A 333 -5.96 37.23 8.62
CA ILE A 333 -5.57 38.08 7.49
C ILE A 333 -6.84 38.79 7.04
N GLU A 334 -6.91 40.10 7.24
CA GLU A 334 -7.99 40.93 6.70
C GLU A 334 -7.69 41.29 5.25
N ILE A 335 -8.60 40.95 4.34
CA ILE A 335 -8.49 41.32 2.93
C ILE A 335 -8.90 42.79 2.78
N LYS A 336 -7.94 43.71 2.88
CA LYS A 336 -8.17 45.11 2.52
C LYS A 336 -8.19 45.28 1.00
N ARG A 337 -9.40 45.38 0.44
CA ARG A 337 -9.63 45.93 -0.91
C ARG A 337 -9.51 47.45 -0.87
N THR A 338 -8.76 48.05 -1.79
CA THR A 338 -8.93 49.39 -2.42
C THR A 338 -7.64 49.74 -3.20
N PRO A 339 -7.69 50.61 -4.22
CA PRO A 339 -8.63 50.59 -5.35
C PRO A 339 -7.88 50.62 -6.70
N GLU A 340 -8.61 50.71 -7.81
CA GLU A 340 -8.07 50.77 -9.16
C GLU A 340 -7.23 52.05 -9.41
N LYS A 341 -6.23 51.93 -10.29
CA LYS A 341 -5.75 53.05 -11.11
C LYS A 341 -5.52 52.59 -12.54
N HIS A 342 -6.28 53.13 -13.48
CA HIS A 342 -5.95 53.05 -14.90
C HIS A 342 -4.58 53.68 -15.16
N ASN A 343 -3.81 53.06 -16.06
CA ASN A 343 -3.07 53.85 -17.04
C ASN A 343 -2.89 53.05 -18.34
N LYS A 344 -3.43 53.59 -19.44
CA LYS A 344 -3.21 53.04 -20.79
C LYS A 344 -1.80 53.42 -21.25
N LYS A 345 -1.03 52.48 -21.78
CA LYS A 345 -0.07 52.75 -22.86
C LYS A 345 0.05 51.51 -23.76
N LYS A 346 -0.01 51.74 -25.07
CA LYS A 346 0.27 50.72 -26.09
C LYS A 346 1.77 50.45 -26.14
N ASN A 347 2.15 49.30 -26.70
CA ASN A 347 3.00 49.24 -27.89
C ASN A 347 2.93 47.83 -28.50
N ASP A 348 2.88 47.77 -29.82
CA ASP A 348 2.71 46.55 -30.60
C ASP A 348 4.09 45.92 -30.95
N VAL A 349 4.26 44.61 -30.74
CA VAL A 349 5.16 43.76 -31.54
C VAL A 349 4.55 42.36 -31.69
N ASN A 350 4.54 41.85 -32.91
CA ASN A 350 4.18 40.49 -33.36
C ASN A 350 4.86 40.30 -34.73
N PRO A 351 5.05 39.10 -35.31
CA PRO A 351 4.74 37.74 -34.84
C PRO A 351 6.06 36.89 -34.85
N PRO A 352 6.26 35.69 -35.47
CA PRO A 352 5.42 34.83 -36.34
C PRO A 352 4.75 33.64 -35.62
N VAL A 353 3.76 33.06 -36.29
CA VAL A 353 3.14 31.76 -35.96
C VAL A 353 3.46 30.80 -37.11
N ASP A 354 4.06 29.66 -36.83
CA ASP A 354 4.25 28.58 -37.81
C ASP A 354 3.17 27.50 -37.70
N LYS A 355 2.68 27.06 -38.86
CA LYS A 355 1.68 26.00 -38.99
C LYS A 355 2.38 24.67 -39.28
N TYR A 356 1.98 23.61 -38.60
CA TYR A 356 1.93 22.29 -39.23
C TYR A 356 0.61 21.59 -38.92
N ILE A 357 -0.23 21.48 -39.97
CA ILE A 357 -1.36 20.56 -40.01
C ILE A 357 -0.82 19.28 -40.66
N THR A 358 -0.95 18.15 -39.97
CA THR A 358 -0.89 16.83 -40.59
C THR A 358 -2.06 16.02 -40.05
N GLU A 359 -3.01 15.74 -40.93
CA GLU A 359 -4.15 14.87 -40.65
C GLU A 359 -3.68 13.46 -40.28
N ASN A 360 -4.43 12.78 -39.42
CA ASN A 360 -4.52 11.32 -39.51
C ASN A 360 -5.91 10.85 -39.09
N LYS A 361 -6.46 9.92 -39.87
CA LYS A 361 -7.90 9.69 -39.94
C LYS A 361 -8.40 8.92 -38.72
N ILE A 362 -9.43 9.44 -38.06
CA ILE A 362 -10.31 8.63 -37.22
C ILE A 362 -11.15 7.76 -38.16
N GLY A 363 -11.14 6.45 -37.95
CA GLY A 363 -12.03 5.54 -38.68
C GLY A 363 -13.40 5.52 -38.04
N ASP A 364 -14.44 5.76 -38.84
CA ASP A 364 -15.82 5.78 -38.36
C ASP A 364 -16.27 4.43 -37.79
N ASN A 365 -17.09 4.51 -36.75
CA ASN A 365 -18.14 3.54 -36.42
C ASN A 365 -19.19 4.29 -35.61
N SER A 366 -20.11 4.95 -36.31
CA SER A 366 -21.28 5.62 -35.76
C SER A 366 -22.27 4.59 -35.23
N ASP A 367 -22.59 4.67 -33.94
CA ASP A 367 -23.91 4.32 -33.38
C ASP A 367 -23.97 4.82 -31.94
N VAL A 368 -24.36 6.09 -31.80
CA VAL A 368 -24.68 6.74 -30.51
C VAL A 368 -26.12 7.21 -30.61
N ASN A 369 -26.95 6.82 -29.64
CA ASN A 369 -28.36 7.17 -29.60
C ASN A 369 -28.54 8.70 -29.72
N GLN A 370 -29.39 9.13 -30.65
CA GLN A 370 -29.88 10.50 -30.69
C GLN A 370 -30.97 10.68 -29.64
N GLU A 371 -30.64 11.32 -28.53
CA GLU A 371 -31.57 12.10 -27.70
C GLU A 371 -30.73 13.06 -26.81
N ASP A 372 -31.32 14.19 -26.39
CA ASP A 372 -30.74 15.20 -25.48
C ASP A 372 -29.36 15.80 -25.83
N SER A 373 -29.24 16.44 -27.00
CA SER A 373 -28.13 17.39 -27.27
C SER A 373 -28.52 18.65 -28.07
N SER A 374 -29.81 18.88 -28.28
CA SER A 374 -30.39 19.84 -29.23
C SER A 374 -30.53 21.29 -28.72
N ASN A 375 -29.68 21.75 -27.79
CA ASN A 375 -29.84 23.08 -27.17
C ASN A 375 -28.53 23.86 -26.90
N TYR A 376 -27.41 23.46 -27.53
CA TYR A 376 -26.13 24.18 -27.43
C TYR A 376 -25.57 24.43 -28.84
N ASN A 377 -25.59 25.70 -29.26
CA ASN A 377 -25.36 26.12 -30.65
C ASN A 377 -23.93 26.61 -30.93
N ASN A 378 -23.05 26.70 -29.92
CA ASN A 378 -21.63 26.97 -30.12
C ASN A 378 -20.76 25.75 -29.74
N ILE A 379 -19.55 25.69 -30.31
CA ILE A 379 -18.55 24.66 -30.01
C ILE A 379 -17.97 24.87 -28.60
N GLU A 380 -17.86 26.13 -28.17
CA GLU A 380 -17.42 26.50 -26.83
C GLU A 380 -18.36 25.95 -25.75
N ASP A 381 -19.68 26.11 -25.90
CA ASP A 381 -20.69 25.53 -25.00
C ASP A 381 -20.50 24.00 -24.82
N LYS A 382 -20.21 23.30 -25.92
CA LYS A 382 -20.01 21.83 -25.92
C LYS A 382 -18.70 21.44 -25.25
N LEU A 383 -17.65 22.26 -25.40
CA LEU A 383 -16.39 22.08 -24.68
C LEU A 383 -16.56 22.37 -23.18
N GLU A 384 -17.24 23.44 -22.81
CA GLU A 384 -17.50 23.81 -21.42
C GLU A 384 -18.40 22.78 -20.72
N TYR A 385 -19.49 22.33 -21.34
CA TYR A 385 -20.32 21.22 -20.83
C TYR A 385 -19.51 19.92 -20.66
N THR A 386 -18.63 19.59 -21.62
CA THR A 386 -17.78 18.39 -21.54
C THR A 386 -16.73 18.51 -20.43
N LEU A 387 -16.13 19.70 -20.27
CA LEU A 387 -15.19 20.02 -19.19
C LEU A 387 -15.89 19.93 -17.83
N GLU A 388 -17.03 20.60 -17.64
CA GLU A 388 -17.79 20.59 -16.39
C GLU A 388 -18.25 19.16 -16.02
N LYS A 389 -18.68 18.36 -17.00
CA LYS A 389 -19.01 16.93 -16.80
C LYS A 389 -17.77 16.10 -16.47
N SER A 390 -16.58 16.46 -16.97
CA SER A 390 -15.31 15.81 -16.61
C SER A 390 -14.82 16.21 -15.21
N GLU A 391 -15.00 17.47 -14.80
CA GLU A 391 -14.63 17.98 -13.48
C GLU A 391 -15.54 17.42 -12.39
N LYS A 392 -16.87 17.44 -12.59
CA LYS A 392 -17.84 16.77 -11.71
C LYS A 392 -17.51 15.28 -11.53
N LYS A 393 -17.06 14.61 -12.59
CA LYS A 393 -16.63 13.20 -12.57
C LYS A 393 -15.33 12.98 -11.82
N LEU A 394 -14.33 13.85 -12.00
CA LEU A 394 -13.09 13.84 -11.23
C LEU A 394 -13.37 14.10 -9.75
N GLU A 395 -14.20 15.09 -9.41
CA GLU A 395 -14.62 15.38 -8.04
C GLU A 395 -15.38 14.19 -7.42
N LEU A 396 -16.25 13.50 -8.18
CA LEU A 396 -16.94 12.31 -7.68
C LEU A 396 -15.95 11.17 -7.38
N ILE A 397 -14.93 10.98 -8.23
CA ILE A 397 -13.86 9.99 -8.01
C ILE A 397 -13.04 10.37 -6.78
N ASP A 398 -12.59 11.62 -6.67
CA ASP A 398 -11.79 12.10 -5.54
C ASP A 398 -12.57 11.99 -4.22
N ASN A 399 -13.85 12.37 -4.20
CA ASN A 399 -14.72 12.20 -3.05
C ASN A 399 -15.02 10.73 -2.75
N TYR A 400 -15.06 9.84 -3.75
CA TYR A 400 -15.21 8.40 -3.54
C TYR A 400 -13.92 7.75 -3.00
N GLU A 401 -12.73 8.15 -3.47
CA GLU A 401 -11.46 7.70 -2.89
C GLU A 401 -11.32 8.19 -1.44
N ARG A 402 -11.59 9.47 -1.17
CA ARG A 402 -11.66 10.03 0.20
C ARG A 402 -12.69 9.29 1.07
N PHE A 403 -13.83 8.88 0.51
CA PHE A 403 -14.84 8.06 1.21
C PHE A 403 -14.37 6.64 1.49
N LEU A 404 -13.70 5.97 0.53
CA LEU A 404 -13.07 4.67 0.75
C LEU A 404 -11.98 4.76 1.82
N GLU A 405 -11.12 5.77 1.78
CA GLU A 405 -10.14 6.04 2.83
C GLU A 405 -10.78 6.26 4.19
N LYS A 406 -11.83 7.10 4.27
CA LYS A 406 -12.53 7.41 5.53
C LYS A 406 -13.15 6.15 6.12
N ASN A 407 -13.73 5.27 5.30
CA ASN A 407 -14.29 4.00 5.77
C ASN A 407 -13.20 2.96 6.10
N LEU A 408 -12.09 2.93 5.37
CA LEU A 408 -10.91 2.13 5.73
C LEU A 408 -10.33 2.60 7.08
N LYS A 409 -10.24 3.91 7.31
CA LYS A 409 -9.84 4.52 8.59
C LYS A 409 -10.83 4.13 9.70
N ASN A 410 -12.14 4.16 9.45
CA ASN A 410 -13.17 3.70 10.40
C ASN A 410 -13.11 2.18 10.70
N LEU A 411 -12.64 1.34 9.76
CA LEU A 411 -12.39 -0.09 10.03
C LEU A 411 -11.09 -0.35 10.83
N ILE A 412 -10.19 0.64 10.94
CA ILE A 412 -8.83 0.51 11.47
C ILE A 412 -8.72 0.82 12.98
N PHE A 413 -9.77 1.37 13.60
CA PHE A 413 -9.85 1.66 15.04
C PHE A 413 -10.58 0.55 15.81
#